data_AF-A0A529ZFS2-F1
#
_entry.id   AF-A0A529ZFS2-F1
#
_cell.length_a   1.000
_cell.length_b   1.000
_cell.length_c   1.000
_cell.angle_alpha   90.00
_cell.angle_beta   90.00
_cell.angle_gamma   90.00
#
_symmetry.space_group_name_H-M   'P 1'
#
loop_
_entity.id
_entity.type
_entity.pdbx_description
1 polymer ?
#
loop_
_entity_poly.entity_id
_entity_poly.type
_entity_poly.pdbx_seq_one_letter_code
_entity_poly.pdbx_strand_id
1 'polypeptide(L)'
;VMVHAENDAAIRRTRQRLIDLGRTDIRYHVVAHSETMEREATHRALAFAEMTGARMTIVHVSSWQSAEEVARAKARGVDAIAETCPQYLF
;
A
#
# COMPACT_ATOMS: atom_id res chain seq x y z
N VAL A 1 10.42 2.66 -11.71
CA VAL A 1 9.24 3.49 -11.39
C VAL A 1 9.05 3.47 -9.88
N MET A 2 8.55 4.56 -9.29
CA MET A 2 8.23 4.61 -7.86
C MET A 2 6.71 4.78 -7.69
N VAL A 3 6.11 4.07 -6.73
CA VAL A 3 4.66 4.06 -6.52
C VAL A 3 4.33 4.20 -5.04
N HIS A 4 3.49 5.18 -4.72
CA HIS A 4 2.69 5.21 -3.49
C HIS A 4 1.57 4.19 -3.67
N ALA A 5 1.62 3.09 -2.93
CA ALA A 5 0.73 1.95 -3.16
C ALA A 5 -0.39 1.88 -2.12
N GLU A 6 -1.52 2.56 -2.36
CA GLU A 6 -2.76 2.36 -1.61
C GLU A 6 -3.99 2.33 -2.55
N ASN A 7 -5.00 1.54 -2.20
CA ASN A 7 -6.24 1.47 -2.98
C ASN A 7 -7.11 2.72 -2.77
N ASP A 8 -6.92 3.73 -3.62
CA ASP A 8 -7.66 5.00 -3.56
C ASP A 8 -9.20 4.83 -3.62
N ALA A 9 -9.70 3.90 -4.41
CA ALA A 9 -11.16 3.68 -4.52
C ALA A 9 -11.74 3.19 -3.18
N ALA A 10 -11.05 2.27 -2.52
CA ALA A 10 -11.43 1.77 -1.20
C ALA A 10 -11.31 2.87 -0.13
N ILE A 11 -10.21 3.66 -0.17
CA ILE A 11 -10.01 4.80 0.73
C ILE A 11 -11.15 5.80 0.60
N ARG A 12 -11.47 6.24 -0.63
CA ARG A 12 -12.52 7.24 -0.87
C ARG A 12 -13.88 6.76 -0.35
N ARG A 13 -14.22 5.49 -0.60
CA ARG A 13 -15.47 4.89 -0.11
C ARG A 13 -15.52 4.84 1.42
N THR A 14 -14.47 4.34 2.06
CA THR A 14 -14.42 4.22 3.51
C THR A 14 -14.41 5.59 4.19
N ARG A 15 -13.64 6.55 3.66
CA ARG A 15 -13.63 7.94 4.11
C ARG A 15 -15.03 8.56 4.04
N GLN A 16 -15.72 8.43 2.90
CA GLN A 16 -17.08 8.97 2.76
C GLN A 16 -18.02 8.35 3.79
N ARG A 17 -17.95 7.03 3.98
CA ARG A 17 -18.76 6.33 4.97
C ARG A 17 -18.51 6.83 6.41
N LEU A 18 -17.25 7.13 6.75
CA LEU A 18 -16.89 7.68 8.06
C LEU A 18 -17.46 9.10 8.23
N ILE A 19 -17.38 9.95 7.20
CA ILE A 19 -17.97 11.28 7.19
C ILE A 19 -19.49 11.21 7.39
N ASP A 20 -20.18 10.32 6.67
CA ASP A 20 -21.63 10.13 6.77
C ASP A 20 -22.07 9.66 8.17
N LEU A 21 -21.15 9.04 8.93
CA LEU A 21 -21.36 8.61 10.32
C LEU A 21 -20.96 9.69 11.35
N GLY A 22 -20.56 10.89 10.91
CA GLY A 22 -20.05 11.95 11.78
C GLY A 22 -18.67 11.64 12.40
N ARG A 23 -17.94 10.67 11.85
CA ARG A 23 -16.63 10.21 12.36
C ARG A 23 -15.49 10.96 11.69
N THR A 24 -15.31 12.23 12.06
CA THR A 24 -14.37 13.15 11.40
C THR A 24 -13.07 13.42 12.16
N ASP A 25 -12.91 12.87 13.37
CA ASP A 25 -11.67 13.00 14.15
C ASP A 25 -10.47 12.33 13.46
N ILE A 26 -9.25 12.83 13.74
CA ILE A 26 -7.99 12.34 13.14
C ILE A 26 -7.78 10.83 13.30
N ARG A 27 -8.29 10.22 14.38
CA ARG A 27 -8.19 8.77 14.62
C ARG A 27 -8.88 7.92 13.54
N TYR A 28 -9.78 8.51 12.75
CA TYR A 28 -10.47 7.81 11.67
C TYR A 28 -9.68 7.85 10.35
N HIS A 29 -8.60 8.63 10.26
CA HIS A 29 -7.71 8.60 9.12
C HIS A 29 -7.12 7.20 8.91
N VAL A 30 -6.59 6.58 9.97
CA VAL A 30 -6.03 5.22 9.88
C VAL A 30 -7.08 4.15 9.53
N VAL A 31 -8.35 4.38 9.90
CA VAL A 31 -9.45 3.47 9.54
C VAL A 31 -9.77 3.58 8.05
N ALA A 32 -9.67 4.78 7.47
CA ALA A 32 -9.88 5.01 6.05
C ALA A 32 -8.73 4.45 5.17
N HIS A 33 -7.55 4.24 5.76
CA HIS A 33 -6.31 3.79 5.10
C HIS A 33 -5.83 2.46 5.71
N SER A 34 -6.68 1.42 5.67
CA SER A 34 -6.32 0.15 6.29
C SER A 34 -5.17 -0.57 5.57
N GLU A 35 -4.39 -1.36 6.30
CA GLU A 35 -3.24 -2.13 5.76
C GLU A 35 -3.62 -2.98 4.54
N THR A 36 -4.85 -3.49 4.49
CA THR A 36 -5.34 -4.29 3.36
C THR A 36 -5.39 -3.48 2.06
N MET A 37 -5.62 -2.17 2.13
CA MET A 37 -5.63 -1.28 0.96
C MET A 37 -4.22 -1.02 0.44
N GLU A 38 -3.24 -0.91 1.33
CA GLU A 38 -1.82 -0.83 0.97
C GLU A 38 -1.34 -2.15 0.35
N ARG A 39 -1.68 -3.28 0.98
CA ARG A 39 -1.33 -4.62 0.49
C ARG A 39 -1.86 -4.88 -0.91
N GLU A 40 -3.14 -4.59 -1.16
CA GLU A 40 -3.76 -4.79 -2.48
C GLU A 40 -3.05 -3.97 -3.55
N ALA A 41 -2.83 -2.68 -3.30
CA ALA A 41 -2.20 -1.81 -4.27
C ALA A 41 -0.73 -2.19 -4.52
N THR A 42 -0.03 -2.63 -3.47
CA THR A 42 1.33 -3.17 -3.56
C THR A 42 1.36 -4.40 -4.46
N HIS A 43 0.49 -5.38 -4.21
CA HIS A 43 0.36 -6.57 -5.04
C HIS A 43 0.08 -6.21 -6.51
N ARG A 44 -0.88 -5.32 -6.75
CA ARG A 44 -1.27 -4.88 -8.11
C ARG A 44 -0.13 -4.16 -8.83
N ALA A 45 0.60 -3.29 -8.16
CA ALA A 45 1.78 -2.63 -8.75
C ALA A 45 2.88 -3.64 -9.11
N LEU A 46 3.14 -4.61 -8.23
CA LEU A 46 4.14 -5.65 -8.47
C LEU A 46 3.73 -6.62 -9.59
N ALA A 47 2.44 -6.91 -9.75
CA ALA A 47 1.94 -7.68 -10.88
C ALA A 47 2.20 -6.96 -12.22
N PHE A 48 2.05 -5.63 -12.28
CA PHE A 48 2.42 -4.87 -13.46
C PHE A 48 3.93 -4.89 -13.72
N ALA A 49 4.74 -4.82 -12.66
CA ALA A 49 6.20 -4.96 -12.78
C ALA A 49 6.59 -6.34 -13.34
N GLU A 50 5.94 -7.40 -12.85
CA GLU A 50 6.11 -8.78 -13.32
C GLU A 50 5.76 -8.93 -14.81
N MET A 51 4.64 -8.32 -15.24
CA MET A 51 4.22 -8.34 -16.65
C MET A 51 5.13 -7.53 -17.58
N THR A 52 5.66 -6.40 -17.11
CA THR A 52 6.37 -5.44 -17.97
C THR A 52 7.89 -5.59 -17.92
N GLY A 53 8.43 -6.29 -16.92
CA GLY A 53 9.86 -6.36 -16.64
C GLY A 53 10.46 -5.06 -16.09
N ALA A 54 9.64 -4.06 -15.78
CA ALA A 54 10.12 -2.79 -15.25
C ALA A 54 10.51 -2.92 -13.77
N ARG A 55 11.62 -2.28 -13.37
CA ARG A 55 11.97 -2.12 -11.96
C ARG A 55 10.91 -1.29 -11.23
N MET A 56 10.42 -1.81 -10.11
CA MET A 56 9.36 -1.20 -9.28
C MET A 56 9.85 -0.93 -7.86
N THR A 57 9.76 0.32 -7.43
CA THR A 57 9.97 0.71 -6.02
C THR A 57 8.63 1.05 -5.38
N ILE A 58 8.26 0.31 -4.34
CA ILE A 58 7.13 0.66 -3.48
C ILE A 58 7.68 1.55 -2.37
N VAL A 59 7.25 2.81 -2.35
CA VAL A 59 7.74 3.81 -1.39
C VAL A 59 6.93 3.76 -0.09
N HIS A 60 7.53 4.26 0.99
CA HIS A 60 6.94 4.40 2.33
C HIS A 60 6.05 3.21 2.78
N VAL A 61 6.52 1.98 2.56
CA VAL A 61 5.88 0.77 3.04
C VAL A 61 5.70 0.86 4.55
N SER A 62 4.45 0.79 5.02
CA SER A 62 4.10 1.01 6.42
C SER A 62 3.46 -0.22 7.09
N SER A 63 3.04 -1.23 6.32
CA SER A 63 2.48 -2.48 6.84
C SER A 63 3.33 -3.72 6.54
N TRP A 64 3.31 -4.67 7.49
CA TRP A 64 3.95 -5.98 7.32
C TRP A 64 3.37 -6.75 6.13
N GLN A 65 2.08 -6.56 5.85
CA GLN A 65 1.38 -7.19 4.74
C GLN A 65 1.94 -6.76 3.38
N SER A 66 2.19 -5.46 3.20
CA SER A 66 2.81 -4.94 1.98
C SER A 66 4.27 -5.37 1.86
N ALA A 67 5.01 -5.41 2.97
CA ALA A 67 6.38 -5.93 2.98
C ALA A 67 6.43 -7.41 2.57
N GLU A 68 5.46 -8.22 3.02
CA GLU A 68 5.32 -9.62 2.62
C GLU A 68 5.03 -9.75 1.10
N GLU A 69 4.16 -8.92 0.54
CA GLU A 69 3.90 -8.92 -0.90
C GLU A 69 5.15 -8.57 -1.72
N VAL A 70 5.96 -7.61 -1.26
CA VAL A 70 7.27 -7.32 -1.89
C VAL A 70 8.19 -8.54 -1.82
N ALA A 71 8.28 -9.21 -0.66
CA ALA A 71 9.11 -10.40 -0.51
C ALA A 71 8.65 -11.55 -1.44
N ARG A 72 7.34 -11.76 -1.57
CA ARG A 72 6.76 -12.75 -2.49
C ARG A 72 7.06 -12.42 -3.95
N ALA A 73 6.95 -11.15 -4.35
CA ALA A 73 7.28 -10.74 -5.71
C ALA A 73 8.76 -10.93 -6.03
N LYS A 74 9.65 -10.58 -5.10
CA LYS A 74 11.10 -10.86 -5.22
C LYS A 74 11.38 -12.35 -5.39
N ALA A 75 10.70 -13.21 -4.62
CA ALA A 75 10.85 -14.67 -4.74
C ALA A 75 10.43 -15.21 -6.12
N ARG A 76 9.53 -14.52 -6.84
CA ARG A 76 9.16 -14.82 -8.23
C ARG A 76 10.09 -14.21 -9.29
N GLY A 77 11.10 -13.45 -8.87
CA GLY A 77 12.06 -12.80 -9.77
C GLY A 77 11.69 -11.39 -10.23
N VAL A 78 10.66 -10.77 -9.64
CA VAL A 78 10.30 -9.38 -9.94
C VAL A 78 11.40 -8.44 -9.40
N ASP A 79 11.88 -7.51 -10.23
CA ASP A 79 12.82 -6.44 -9.83
C ASP A 79 12.10 -5.40 -8.97
N ALA A 80 11.90 -5.75 -7.69
CA ALA A 80 11.16 -4.98 -6.71
C ALA A 80 12.07 -4.40 -5.63
N ILE A 81 11.81 -3.17 -5.21
CA ILE A 81 12.43 -2.50 -4.08
C ILE A 81 11.30 -2.03 -3.13
N ALA A 82 11.52 -2.14 -1.83
CA ALA A 82 10.67 -1.51 -0.81
C ALA A 82 11.50 -0.47 -0.07
N GLU A 83 10.94 0.73 0.07
CA GLU A 83 11.44 1.80 0.92
C GLU A 83 10.47 1.97 2.10
N THR A 84 10.98 2.23 3.29
CA THR A 84 10.18 2.57 4.49
C THR A 84 10.77 3.80 5.17
N CYS A 85 10.07 4.33 6.18
CA CYS A 85 10.44 5.54 6.89
C CYS A 85 10.62 5.27 8.40
N PRO A 86 11.44 6.06 9.13
CA PRO A 86 11.70 5.84 10.55
C PRO A 86 10.45 5.73 11.42
N GLN A 87 9.40 6.53 11.16
CA GLN A 87 8.16 6.53 11.94
C GLN A 87 7.32 5.25 11.84
N TYR A 88 7.67 4.32 10.94
CA TYR A 88 6.99 3.01 10.82
C TYR A 88 7.78 1.87 11.48
N LEU A 89 8.95 2.17 12.06
CA LEU A 89 9.86 1.17 12.67
C LEU A 89 9.86 1.19 14.20
N PHE A 90 9.24 2.17 14.83
CA PHE A 90 9.21 2.42 16.28
C PHE A 90 7.79 2.77 16.72
#